data_AF-A0A7K6LUA4-F1
#
_entry.id   AF-A0A7K6LUA4-F1
#
_cell.length_a   1.000
_cell.length_b   1.000
_cell.length_c   1.000
_cell.angle_alpha   90.00
_cell.angle_beta   90.00
_cell.angle_gamma   90.00
#
_symmetry.space_group_name_H-M   'P 1'
#
loop_
_entity.id
_entity.type
_entity.pdbx_description
1 polymer ?
#
loop_
_entity_poly.entity_id
_entity_poly.type
_entity_poly.pdbx_seq_one_letter_code
_entity_poly.pdbx_strand_id
1 'polypeptide(L)'
;ARPNAAQFKQLVVTALRELHGEVGAALPVDVLTYEEKTLSAILRVISSGLVKLWSALTLLGFYQNRRCAFRVLQTSPFLLALSGNSRELVLD
;
A
#
# COMPACT_ATOMS: atom_id res chain seq x y z
N ALA A 1 4.03 17.36 2.95
CA ALA A 1 2.82 17.32 3.80
C ALA A 1 2.40 15.87 4.02
N ARG A 2 1.55 15.55 5.00
CA ARG A 2 0.96 14.20 5.09
C ARG A 2 -0.02 14.02 3.91
N PRO A 3 0.02 12.87 3.19
CA PRO A 3 -0.92 12.65 2.11
C PRO A 3 -2.33 12.43 2.65
N ASN A 4 -3.33 13.01 2.00
CA ASN A 4 -4.72 12.61 2.18
C ASN A 4 -5.02 11.31 1.42
N ALA A 5 -6.23 10.75 1.56
CA ALA A 5 -6.60 9.49 0.90
C ALA A 5 -6.41 9.49 -0.63
N ALA A 6 -6.77 10.59 -1.31
CA ALA A 6 -6.63 10.70 -2.76
C ALA A 6 -5.16 10.76 -3.19
N GLN A 7 -4.35 11.55 -2.47
CA GLN A 7 -2.90 11.65 -2.70
C GLN A 7 -2.20 10.32 -2.43
N PHE A 8 -2.63 9.58 -1.40
CA PHE A 8 -2.12 8.24 -1.11
C PHE A 8 -2.41 7.29 -2.27
N LYS A 9 -3.65 7.27 -2.79
CA LYS A 9 -3.99 6.47 -3.98
C LYS A 9 -3.14 6.85 -5.18
N GLN A 10 -2.98 8.16 -5.45
CA GLN A 10 -2.14 8.64 -6.54
C GLN A 10 -0.68 8.24 -6.38
N LEU A 11 -0.16 8.23 -5.16
CA LEU A 11 1.19 7.78 -4.85
C LEU A 11 1.38 6.30 -5.18
N VAL A 12 0.43 5.45 -4.80
CA VAL A 12 0.48 4.00 -5.14
C VAL A 12 0.47 3.79 -6.66
N VAL A 13 -0.39 4.51 -7.38
CA VAL A 13 -0.44 4.46 -8.86
C VAL A 13 0.87 4.95 -9.47
N THR A 14 1.46 6.02 -8.90
CA THR A 14 2.74 6.57 -9.37
C THR A 14 3.87 5.56 -9.16
N ALA A 15 3.94 4.91 -8.00
CA ALA A 15 4.94 3.88 -7.72
C ALA A 15 4.84 2.70 -8.71
N LEU A 16 3.61 2.26 -9.00
CA LEU A 16 3.36 1.23 -10.00
C LEU A 16 3.78 1.68 -11.40
N ARG A 17 3.52 2.94 -11.75
CA ARG A 17 3.93 3.52 -13.03
C ARG A 17 5.45 3.59 -13.18
N GLU A 18 6.16 4.05 -12.15
CA GLU A 18 7.61 4.21 -12.17
C GLU A 18 8.34 2.89 -12.33
N LEU A 19 7.83 1.81 -11.71
CA LEU A 19 8.48 0.50 -11.77
C LEU A 19 7.99 -0.40 -12.91
N HIS A 20 6.69 -0.40 -13.20
CA HIS A 20 6.03 -1.33 -14.13
C HIS A 20 5.39 -0.64 -15.35
N GLY A 21 5.61 0.66 -15.53
CA GLY A 21 5.08 1.46 -16.63
C GLY A 21 3.58 1.73 -16.55
N GLU A 22 3.01 2.32 -17.60
CA GLU A 22 1.58 2.68 -17.67
C GLU A 22 0.65 1.46 -17.51
N VAL A 23 1.07 0.30 -17.99
CA VAL A 23 0.33 -0.97 -17.81
C VAL A 23 0.29 -1.36 -16.34
N GLY A 24 1.38 -1.14 -15.60
CA GLY A 24 1.42 -1.33 -14.14
C GLY A 24 0.52 -0.34 -13.40
N ALA A 25 0.50 0.92 -13.84
CA ALA A 25 -0.36 1.96 -13.28
C ALA A 25 -1.85 1.66 -13.43
N ALA A 26 -2.23 0.95 -14.50
CA ALA A 26 -3.59 0.50 -14.76
C ALA A 26 -4.02 -0.74 -13.95
N LEU A 27 -3.14 -1.30 -13.12
CA LEU A 27 -3.47 -2.43 -12.25
C LEU A 27 -4.62 -2.04 -11.30
N PRO A 28 -5.69 -2.86 -11.18
CA PRO A 28 -6.81 -2.56 -10.29
C PRO A 28 -6.37 -2.69 -8.82
N VAL A 29 -5.98 -1.56 -8.23
CA VAL A 29 -5.63 -1.43 -6.81
C VAL A 29 -6.62 -0.50 -6.13
N ASP A 30 -7.26 -1.02 -5.09
CA ASP A 30 -8.22 -0.29 -4.27
C ASP A 30 -7.60 0.04 -2.90
N VAL A 31 -7.82 1.27 -2.45
CA VAL A 31 -7.56 1.69 -1.06
C VAL A 31 -8.87 1.51 -0.30
N LEU A 32 -8.98 0.45 0.51
CA LEU A 32 -10.20 0.15 1.25
C LEU A 32 -10.36 1.06 2.46
N THR A 33 -9.27 1.30 3.17
CA THR A 33 -9.20 2.20 4.32
C THR A 33 -7.89 2.95 4.31
N TYR A 34 -7.90 4.20 4.78
CA TYR A 34 -6.71 5.01 4.98
C TYR A 34 -6.91 5.90 6.20
N GLU A 35 -6.04 5.73 7.19
CA GLU A 35 -6.05 6.50 8.44
C GLU A 35 -4.91 7.52 8.42
N GLU A 36 -5.25 8.81 8.30
CA GLU A 36 -4.27 9.90 8.13
C GLU A 36 -3.41 10.16 9.37
N LYS A 37 -3.94 9.83 10.57
CA LYS A 37 -3.22 10.02 11.83
C LYS A 37 -2.06 9.04 11.96
N THR A 38 -2.30 7.78 11.62
CA THR A 38 -1.32 6.68 11.74
C THR A 38 -0.60 6.36 10.42
N LEU A 39 -1.04 6.94 9.30
CA LEU A 39 -0.55 6.66 7.95
C LEU A 39 -0.66 5.16 7.59
N SER A 40 -1.71 4.51 8.08
CA SER A 40 -2.00 3.10 7.80
C SER A 40 -3.07 2.97 6.74
N ALA A 41 -2.91 2.00 5.83
CA ALA A 41 -3.86 1.74 4.76
C ALA A 41 -4.08 0.25 4.55
N ILE A 42 -5.27 -0.12 4.08
CA ILE A 42 -5.53 -1.45 3.54
C ILE A 42 -5.64 -1.33 2.03
N LEU A 43 -4.70 -1.98 1.34
CA LEU A 43 -4.66 -2.07 -0.12
C LEU A 43 -5.19 -3.44 -0.57
N ARG A 44 -6.09 -3.44 -1.55
CA ARG A 44 -6.58 -4.64 -2.23
C ARG A 44 -6.09 -4.67 -3.66
N VAL A 45 -5.61 -5.83 -4.10
CA VAL A 45 -5.20 -6.09 -5.47
C VAL A 45 -5.52 -7.54 -5.83
N ILE A 46 -5.70 -7.82 -7.12
CA ILE A 46 -5.79 -9.19 -7.62
C ILE A 46 -4.50 -9.97 -7.36
N SER A 47 -4.58 -11.29 -7.22
CA SER A 47 -3.44 -12.16 -6.88
C SER A 47 -2.24 -11.98 -7.83
N SER A 48 -2.49 -11.85 -9.13
CA SER A 48 -1.46 -11.62 -10.15
C SER A 48 -0.75 -10.26 -10.02
N GLY A 49 -1.36 -9.31 -9.31
CA GLY A 49 -0.83 -7.96 -9.09
C GLY A 49 -0.05 -7.80 -7.78
N LEU A 50 -0.12 -8.76 -6.85
CA LEU A 50 0.45 -8.63 -5.50
C LEU A 50 1.96 -8.36 -5.55
N VAL A 51 2.70 -9.14 -6.33
CA VAL A 51 4.17 -9.00 -6.45
C VAL A 51 4.56 -7.66 -7.08
N LYS A 52 3.77 -7.19 -8.06
CA LYS A 52 4.00 -5.89 -8.72
C LYS A 52 3.77 -4.73 -7.75
N LEU A 53 2.68 -4.79 -6.97
CA LEU A 53 2.38 -3.80 -5.95
C LEU A 53 3.44 -3.79 -4.85
N TRP A 54 3.84 -4.95 -4.34
CA TRP A 54 4.84 -5.05 -3.26
C TRP A 54 6.19 -4.46 -3.69
N SER A 55 6.68 -4.88 -4.87
CA SER A 55 7.95 -4.37 -5.42
C SER A 55 7.92 -2.86 -5.64
N ALA A 56 6.82 -2.32 -6.18
CA ALA A 56 6.66 -0.88 -6.39
C ALA A 56 6.68 -0.08 -5.08
N LEU A 57 5.96 -0.53 -4.06
CA LEU A 57 5.93 0.14 -2.76
C LEU A 57 7.27 0.05 -2.03
N THR A 58 7.98 -1.07 -2.14
CA THR A 58 9.28 -1.27 -1.48
C THR A 58 10.35 -0.34 -2.05
N LEU A 59 10.31 -0.09 -3.35
CA LEU A 59 11.31 0.74 -4.05
C LEU A 59 10.95 2.24 -4.04
N LEU A 60 9.71 2.61 -3.70
CA LEU A 60 9.33 4.01 -3.60
C LEU A 60 10.01 4.66 -2.38
N GLY A 61 11.00 5.51 -2.63
CA GLY A 61 11.81 6.15 -1.59
C GLY A 61 11.50 7.63 -1.34
N PHE A 62 10.65 8.26 -2.15
CA PHE A 62 10.40 9.70 -2.08
C PHE A 62 8.93 10.07 -2.30
N TYR A 63 8.47 11.06 -1.54
CA TYR A 63 7.20 11.75 -1.76
C TYR A 63 7.36 13.24 -1.45
N GLN A 64 6.96 14.12 -2.38
CA GLN A 64 7.10 15.57 -2.24
C GLN A 64 8.51 16.01 -1.77
N ASN A 65 9.55 15.45 -2.41
CA ASN A 65 10.96 15.70 -2.10
C ASN A 65 11.37 15.34 -0.66
N ARG A 66 10.61 14.48 0.03
CA ARG A 66 10.95 13.92 1.34
C ARG A 66 11.15 12.42 1.22
N ARG A 67 12.19 11.91 1.87
CA ARG A 67 12.42 10.46 1.97
C ARG A 67 11.26 9.81 2.72
N CYS A 68 10.73 8.72 2.17
CA CYS A 68 9.70 7.90 2.80
C CYS A 68 10.03 6.42 2.60
N ALA A 69 9.38 5.56 3.37
CA ALA A 69 9.49 4.12 3.23
C ALA A 69 8.13 3.48 3.52
N PHE A 70 7.77 2.48 2.73
CA PHE A 70 6.60 1.66 2.98
C PHE A 70 7.00 0.45 3.81
N ARG A 71 6.27 0.24 4.91
CA ARG A 71 6.39 -0.97 5.73
C ARG A 71 5.10 -1.77 5.62
N VAL A 72 5.18 -2.95 5.01
CA VAL A 72 4.06 -3.89 4.99
C VAL A 72 3.90 -4.48 6.39
N LEU A 73 2.72 -4.30 6.99
CA LEU A 73 2.43 -4.83 8.33
C LEU A 73 2.00 -6.29 8.26
N GLN A 74 1.07 -6.63 7.36
CA GLN A 74 0.58 -7.98 7.15
C GLN A 74 -0.13 -8.07 5.79
N THR A 75 -0.31 -9.29 5.31
CA THR A 75 -1.01 -9.60 4.06
C THR A 75 -1.91 -10.81 4.26
N SER A 76 -3.12 -10.76 3.70
CA SER A 76 -4.06 -11.87 3.74
C SER A 76 -4.99 -11.80 2.52
N PRO A 77 -5.40 -12.94 1.93
CA PRO A 77 -6.44 -12.97 0.91
C PRO A 77 -7.84 -12.64 1.45
N PHE A 78 -8.04 -12.67 2.78
CA PHE A 78 -9.32 -12.39 3.43
C PHE A 78 -9.21 -11.27 4.46
N LEU A 79 -10.16 -10.32 4.43
CA LEU A 79 -10.19 -9.20 5.37
C LEU A 79 -10.38 -9.63 6.82
N LEU A 80 -11.12 -10.73 7.08
CA LEU A 80 -11.31 -11.24 8.43
C LEU A 80 -9.98 -11.69 9.05
N ALA A 81 -9.19 -12.47 8.32
CA ALA A 81 -7.85 -12.88 8.76
C ALA A 81 -6.90 -11.68 8.86
N LEU A 82 -7.06 -10.65 8.01
CA LEU A 82 -6.30 -9.40 8.11
C LEU A 82 -6.69 -8.58 9.36
N SER A 83 -7.94 -8.66 9.80
CA SER A 83 -8.40 -7.94 11.00
C SER A 83 -7.85 -8.53 12.30
N GLY A 84 -7.42 -9.79 12.27
CA GLY A 84 -6.70 -10.41 13.37
C GLY A 84 -5.29 -9.86 13.52
N ASN A 85 -4.79 -9.80 14.77
CA ASN A 85 -3.40 -9.43 15.02
C ASN A 85 -2.48 -10.62 14.73
N SER A 86 -2.02 -10.72 13.48
CA SER A 86 -1.10 -11.77 13.03
C SER A 86 0.33 -11.62 13.57
N ARG A 87 0.67 -10.49 14.23
CA ARG A 87 2.06 -10.15 14.61
C ARG A 87 2.35 -10.35 16.09
N GLU A 88 1.44 -9.93 16.97
CA GLU A 88 1.67 -9.96 18.42
C GLU A 88 0.91 -11.10 19.10
N LEU A 89 -0.22 -11.55 18.52
CA LEU A 89 -1.07 -12.67 19.00
C LEU A 89 -1.57 -12.56 20.46
N VAL A 90 -1.16 -11.53 21.20
CA VAL A 90 -1.48 -11.23 22.60
C VAL A 90 -1.96 -9.78 22.65
N LEU A 91 -3.03 -9.55 23.41
CA LEU A 91 -3.52 -8.22 23.80
C LEU A 91 -3.15 -8.07 25.28
N ASP A 92 -2.18 -7.22 25.60
CA ASP A 92 -1.90 -6.81 26.99
C ASP A 92 -3.03 -5.91 27.53
#